data_AF-A0A7X6ZQL5-F1
#
_entry.id   AF-A0A7X6ZQL5-F1
#
_cell.length_a   1.000
_cell.length_b   1.000
_cell.length_c   1.000
_cell.angle_alpha   90.00
_cell.angle_beta   90.00
_cell.angle_gamma   90.00
#
_symmetry.space_group_name_H-M   'P 1'
#
loop_
_entity.id
_entity.type
_entity.pdbx_description
1 polymer ?
#
loop_
_entity_poly.entity_id
_entity_poly.type
_entity_poly.pdbx_seq_one_letter_code
_entity_poly.pdbx_strand_id
1 'polypeptide(L)'
;PGSIDEITGGHIFGTLTVGSQLQTNNVTFGNNSKLRIMLDAKGNHDRLTVYGVLSLDTPNDYLEIIVPEDAKPSTYVLVSASGGITGTFDNIEMPVSGVSLDYTDDTVELTVHSPGTVIIIQ
;
A
#
# COMPACT_ATOMS: atom_id res chain seq x y z
N PRO A 1 8.56 -2.92 2.86
CA PRO A 1 8.73 -1.89 3.91
C PRO A 1 8.46 -2.53 5.27
N GLY A 2 8.87 -1.90 6.36
CA GLY A 2 8.73 -2.47 7.70
C GLY A 2 9.85 -3.42 8.11
N SER A 3 9.83 -3.83 9.38
CA SER A 3 10.78 -4.77 9.98
C SER A 3 10.08 -5.71 10.98
N ILE A 4 10.79 -6.67 11.53
CA ILE A 4 10.30 -7.51 12.64
C ILE A 4 10.87 -6.99 13.95
N ASP A 5 10.02 -6.86 14.95
CA ASP A 5 10.41 -6.61 16.33
C ASP A 5 11.07 -7.88 16.90
N GLU A 6 12.33 -7.77 17.31
CA GLU A 6 13.12 -8.91 17.76
C GLU A 6 12.66 -9.50 19.12
N ILE A 7 11.86 -8.77 19.88
CA ILE A 7 11.39 -9.17 21.21
C ILE A 7 10.04 -9.86 21.12
N THR A 8 9.12 -9.27 20.37
CA THR A 8 7.71 -9.68 20.28
C THR A 8 7.44 -10.54 19.04
N GLY A 9 8.33 -10.53 18.06
CA GLY A 9 8.08 -11.10 16.72
C GLY A 9 7.02 -10.32 15.92
N GLY A 10 6.54 -9.19 16.46
CA GLY A 10 5.54 -8.36 15.82
C GLY A 10 6.09 -7.63 14.61
N HIS A 11 5.22 -7.32 13.65
CA HIS A 11 5.58 -6.48 12.53
C HIS A 11 5.67 -5.00 12.96
N ILE A 12 6.75 -4.33 12.56
CA ILE A 12 6.97 -2.90 12.75
C ILE A 12 6.69 -2.21 11.42
N PHE A 13 5.65 -1.38 11.38
CA PHE A 13 5.31 -0.59 10.21
C PHE A 13 6.40 0.40 9.86
N GLY A 14 6.77 0.47 8.59
CA GLY A 14 7.85 1.34 8.14
C GLY A 14 7.62 1.98 6.78
N THR A 15 8.38 3.03 6.52
CA THR A 15 8.47 3.66 5.20
C THR A 15 9.76 3.23 4.53
N LEU A 16 9.67 2.62 3.35
CA LEU A 16 10.81 2.51 2.44
C LEU A 16 10.85 3.80 1.61
N THR A 17 11.92 4.57 1.74
CA THR A 17 12.14 5.79 0.97
C THR A 17 13.23 5.57 -0.06
N VAL A 18 12.95 5.90 -1.33
CA VAL A 18 13.93 5.86 -2.43
C VAL A 18 14.15 7.28 -2.95
N GLY A 19 15.37 7.81 -2.75
CA GLY A 19 15.71 9.19 -3.07
C GLY A 19 15.39 10.19 -1.95
N SER A 20 15.38 11.47 -2.30
CA SER A 20 15.04 12.58 -1.39
C SER A 20 14.54 13.80 -2.17
N GLN A 21 14.09 14.85 -1.48
CA GLN A 21 13.70 16.12 -2.12
C GLN A 21 14.82 16.74 -2.97
N LEU A 22 16.08 16.47 -2.63
CA LEU A 22 17.25 17.00 -3.35
C LEU A 22 17.83 16.02 -4.38
N GLN A 23 17.39 14.76 -4.35
CA GLN A 23 17.90 13.71 -5.22
C GLN A 23 16.77 12.82 -5.70
N THR A 24 16.44 12.97 -6.99
CA THR A 24 15.44 12.14 -7.61
C THR A 24 16.00 10.79 -8.02
N ASN A 25 15.37 9.71 -7.57
CA ASN A 25 15.68 8.34 -7.93
C ASN A 25 14.40 7.68 -8.44
N ASN A 26 14.43 7.21 -9.68
CA ASN A 26 13.33 6.45 -10.26
C ASN A 26 13.35 5.00 -9.75
N VAL A 27 12.17 4.38 -9.68
CA VAL A 27 11.99 2.97 -9.33
C VAL A 27 11.23 2.29 -10.46
N THR A 28 11.66 1.10 -10.82
CA THR A 28 10.96 0.22 -11.75
C THR A 28 10.74 -1.10 -11.04
N PHE A 29 9.49 -1.51 -10.86
CA PHE A 29 9.18 -2.84 -10.37
C PHE A 29 9.57 -3.85 -11.44
N GLY A 30 10.45 -4.79 -11.12
CA GLY A 30 10.85 -5.84 -12.06
C GLY A 30 9.77 -6.92 -12.20
N ASN A 31 9.84 -7.71 -13.27
CA ASN A 31 8.95 -8.86 -13.45
C ASN A 31 8.99 -9.80 -12.23
N ASN A 32 7.82 -10.22 -11.73
CA ASN A 32 7.66 -11.02 -10.51
C ASN A 32 8.09 -10.34 -9.21
N SER A 33 8.21 -9.00 -9.18
CA SER A 33 8.46 -8.27 -7.94
C SER A 33 7.18 -8.18 -7.11
N LYS A 34 7.30 -8.28 -5.78
CA LYS A 34 6.18 -8.13 -4.86
C LYS A 34 6.41 -6.97 -3.89
N LEU A 35 5.45 -6.07 -3.80
CA LEU A 35 5.32 -5.12 -2.69
C LEU A 35 4.31 -5.69 -1.69
N ARG A 36 4.75 -5.87 -0.44
CA ARG A 36 3.87 -6.24 0.67
C ARG A 36 3.71 -5.06 1.62
N ILE A 37 2.45 -4.76 1.95
CA ILE A 37 2.03 -3.67 2.82
C ILE A 37 1.09 -4.23 3.88
N MET A 38 1.35 -3.91 5.15
CA MET A 38 0.47 -4.26 6.25
C MET A 38 -0.15 -3.00 6.88
N LEU A 39 -1.39 -3.11 7.35
CA LEU A 39 -2.08 -2.13 8.17
C LEU A 39 -2.36 -2.71 9.58
N ASP A 40 -2.47 -1.86 10.61
CA ASP A 40 -3.09 -2.23 11.89
C ASP A 40 -4.45 -1.57 12.13
N ALA A 41 -5.13 -2.03 13.18
CA ALA A 41 -6.40 -1.48 13.67
C ALA A 41 -6.34 0.03 13.99
N LYS A 42 -5.17 0.57 14.29
CA LYS A 42 -4.97 1.99 14.62
C LYS A 42 -4.74 2.84 13.37
N GLY A 43 -4.55 2.22 12.22
CA GLY A 43 -4.25 2.88 10.95
C GLY A 43 -2.75 3.11 10.70
N ASN A 44 -1.87 2.52 11.50
CA ASN A 44 -0.45 2.46 11.15
C ASN A 44 -0.30 1.50 9.98
N HIS A 45 0.61 1.81 9.06
CA HIS A 45 0.79 1.02 7.87
C HIS A 45 2.15 1.21 7.24
N ASP A 46 2.55 0.22 6.44
CA ASP A 46 3.74 0.35 5.61
C ASP A 46 3.54 1.31 4.46
N ARG A 47 4.64 1.93 4.03
CA ARG A 47 4.64 2.88 2.93
C ARG A 47 5.86 2.71 2.02
N LEU A 48 5.65 2.97 0.74
CA LEU A 48 6.72 3.20 -0.22
C LEU A 48 6.68 4.67 -0.68
N THR A 49 7.77 5.40 -0.46
CA THR A 49 7.93 6.77 -0.96
C THR A 49 9.07 6.83 -1.96
N VAL A 50 8.75 7.19 -3.20
CA VAL A 50 9.70 7.37 -4.30
C VAL A 50 9.83 8.86 -4.61
N TYR A 51 11.02 9.41 -4.47
CA TYR A 51 11.33 10.75 -4.95
C TYR A 51 11.74 10.65 -6.42
N GLY A 52 10.80 10.46 -7.34
CA GLY A 52 11.05 10.19 -8.75
C GLY A 52 9.86 9.50 -9.39
N VAL A 53 10.05 8.94 -10.58
CA VAL A 53 9.03 8.15 -11.27
C VAL A 53 9.00 6.74 -10.69
N LEU A 54 7.80 6.21 -10.43
CA LEU A 54 7.58 4.79 -10.15
C LEU A 54 6.92 4.13 -11.37
N SER A 55 7.61 3.18 -11.98
CA SER A 55 7.10 2.39 -13.10
C SER A 55 6.62 1.02 -12.64
N LEU A 56 5.34 0.74 -12.88
CA LEU A 56 4.65 -0.54 -12.67
C LEU A 56 4.25 -1.21 -13.99
N ASP A 57 4.77 -0.73 -15.13
CA ASP A 57 4.45 -1.28 -16.45
C ASP A 57 5.07 -2.66 -16.75
N THR A 58 5.80 -3.23 -15.79
CA THR A 58 6.52 -4.49 -15.98
C THR A 58 5.60 -5.66 -15.64
N PRO A 59 5.48 -6.68 -16.50
CA PRO A 59 4.51 -7.75 -16.27
C PRO A 59 4.71 -8.53 -14.97
N ASN A 60 3.62 -9.09 -14.45
CA ASN A 60 3.53 -9.98 -13.29
C ASN A 60 4.14 -9.39 -12.02
N ASP A 61 4.04 -8.10 -11.76
CA ASP A 61 4.29 -7.58 -10.43
C ASP A 61 3.07 -7.79 -9.52
N TYR A 62 3.30 -7.69 -8.20
CA TYR A 62 2.32 -8.01 -7.17
C TYR A 62 2.26 -6.93 -6.10
N LEU A 63 1.03 -6.60 -5.70
CA LEU A 63 0.74 -5.86 -4.48
C LEU A 63 -0.04 -6.76 -3.51
N GLU A 64 0.58 -7.08 -2.38
CA GLU A 64 -0.06 -7.80 -1.26
C GLU A 64 -0.39 -6.81 -0.14
N ILE A 65 -1.67 -6.73 0.23
CA ILE A 65 -2.18 -5.82 1.25
C ILE A 65 -2.84 -6.65 2.35
N ILE A 66 -2.30 -6.53 3.56
CA ILE A 66 -2.85 -7.20 4.75
C ILE A 66 -3.57 -6.16 5.60
N VAL A 67 -4.89 -6.30 5.69
CA VAL A 67 -5.77 -5.42 6.46
C VAL A 67 -6.47 -6.27 7.53
N PRO A 68 -6.37 -5.91 8.83
CA PRO A 68 -7.14 -6.60 9.86
C PRO A 68 -8.63 -6.23 9.77
N GLU A 69 -9.50 -7.11 10.26
CA GLU A 69 -10.97 -6.90 10.21
C GLU A 69 -11.43 -5.64 10.96
N ASP A 70 -10.69 -5.23 11.99
CA ASP A 70 -10.95 -4.05 12.81
C ASP A 70 -10.15 -2.81 12.35
N ALA A 71 -9.63 -2.82 11.11
CA ALA A 71 -8.97 -1.67 10.53
C ALA A 71 -9.87 -0.43 10.56
N LYS A 72 -9.29 0.69 11.02
CA LYS A 72 -9.98 1.96 11.09
C LYS A 72 -10.45 2.40 9.69
N PRO A 73 -11.73 2.79 9.50
CA PRO A 73 -12.17 3.35 8.22
C PRO A 73 -11.44 4.66 7.90
N SER A 74 -10.74 4.70 6.77
CA SER A 74 -9.95 5.82 6.28
C SER A 74 -9.41 5.53 4.88
N THR A 75 -8.88 6.54 4.21
CA THR A 75 -7.96 6.37 3.08
C THR A 75 -6.52 6.34 3.58
N TYR A 76 -5.72 5.43 3.04
CA TYR A 76 -4.34 5.16 3.38
C TYR A 76 -3.47 5.23 2.13
N VAL A 77 -2.55 6.19 2.08
CA VAL A 77 -1.55 6.29 1.00
C VAL A 77 -0.50 5.21 1.23
N LEU A 78 -0.53 4.16 0.40
CA LEU A 78 0.40 3.03 0.48
C LEU A 78 1.69 3.33 -0.29
N VAL A 79 1.55 4.01 -1.43
CA VAL A 79 2.65 4.39 -2.31
C VAL A 79 2.50 5.85 -2.71
N SER A 80 3.63 6.57 -2.75
CA SER A 80 3.70 7.94 -3.28
C SER A 80 4.94 8.08 -4.17
N ALA A 81 4.80 8.69 -5.34
CA ALA A 81 5.90 8.96 -6.27
C ALA A 81 5.89 10.42 -6.74
N SER A 82 6.91 11.21 -6.38
CA SER A 82 6.91 12.66 -6.67
C SER A 82 7.12 13.02 -8.16
N GLY A 83 7.54 12.06 -8.97
CA GLY A 83 7.66 12.18 -10.43
C GLY A 83 6.53 11.50 -11.19
N GLY A 84 5.52 11.00 -10.48
CA GLY A 84 4.40 10.25 -11.03
C GLY A 84 4.55 8.73 -10.99
N ILE A 85 3.43 8.04 -11.16
CA ILE A 85 3.30 6.59 -11.27
C ILE A 85 2.84 6.25 -12.69
N THR A 86 3.50 5.28 -13.33
CA THR A 86 3.06 4.72 -14.62
C THR A 86 2.64 3.27 -14.44
N GLY A 87 1.51 2.91 -15.05
CA GLY A 87 0.93 1.58 -14.95
C GLY A 87 0.21 1.32 -13.63
N THR A 88 -0.12 0.07 -13.39
CA THR A 88 -0.76 -0.46 -12.17
C THR A 88 -0.18 -1.82 -11.87
N PHE A 89 -0.21 -2.27 -10.61
CA PHE A 89 0.17 -3.65 -10.30
C PHE A 89 -0.71 -4.64 -11.06
N ASP A 90 -0.09 -5.64 -11.71
CA ASP A 90 -0.78 -6.67 -12.49
C ASP A 90 -1.59 -7.61 -11.60
N ASN A 91 -1.09 -7.89 -10.40
CA ASN A 91 -1.70 -8.82 -9.45
C ASN A 91 -1.89 -8.13 -8.10
N ILE A 92 -3.13 -8.16 -7.58
CA ILE A 92 -3.47 -7.54 -6.30
C ILE A 92 -4.06 -8.61 -5.38
N GLU A 93 -3.40 -8.83 -4.23
CA GLU A 93 -3.87 -9.67 -3.14
C GLU A 93 -4.33 -8.75 -2.00
N MET A 94 -5.64 -8.56 -1.84
CA MET A 94 -6.22 -7.77 -0.76
C MET A 94 -7.55 -8.38 -0.30
N PRO A 95 -8.07 -8.02 0.89
CA PRO A 95 -9.39 -8.48 1.32
C PRO A 95 -10.48 -8.16 0.28
N VAL A 96 -11.39 -9.11 0.07
CA VAL A 96 -12.42 -9.01 -0.99
C VAL A 96 -13.58 -8.06 -0.64
N SER A 97 -13.70 -7.63 0.61
CA SER A 97 -14.83 -6.82 1.08
C SER A 97 -14.39 -5.69 1.99
N GLY A 98 -15.09 -4.56 1.92
CA GLY A 98 -14.87 -3.42 2.82
C GLY A 98 -13.63 -2.59 2.49
N VAL A 99 -12.96 -2.86 1.38
CA VAL A 99 -11.83 -2.06 0.90
C VAL A 99 -11.93 -1.74 -0.59
N SER A 100 -11.33 -0.62 -1.02
CA SER A 100 -11.08 -0.30 -2.43
C SER A 100 -9.65 0.19 -2.60
N LEU A 101 -9.11 0.00 -3.81
CA LEU A 101 -7.76 0.44 -4.18
C LEU A 101 -7.87 1.39 -5.37
N ASP A 102 -7.27 2.57 -5.22
CA ASP A 102 -7.30 3.63 -6.21
C ASP A 102 -5.88 4.02 -6.61
N TYR A 103 -5.68 4.27 -7.91
CA TYR A 103 -4.45 4.79 -8.47
C TYR A 103 -4.69 6.22 -8.95
N THR A 104 -3.84 7.13 -8.51
CA THR A 104 -3.76 8.49 -9.03
C THR A 104 -2.45 8.68 -9.79
N ASP A 105 -2.23 9.86 -10.36
CA ASP A 105 -0.97 10.19 -11.03
C ASP A 105 0.24 10.04 -10.09
N ASP A 106 0.07 10.25 -8.78
CA ASP A 106 1.19 10.29 -7.82
C ASP A 106 1.05 9.29 -6.66
N THR A 107 -0.09 8.63 -6.49
CA THR A 107 -0.37 7.78 -5.31
C THR A 107 -1.06 6.46 -5.65
N VAL A 108 -0.80 5.45 -4.82
CA VAL A 108 -1.65 4.25 -4.68
C VAL A 108 -2.28 4.29 -3.30
N GLU A 109 -3.60 4.28 -3.26
CA GLU A 109 -4.38 4.53 -2.05
C GLU A 109 -5.33 3.37 -1.77
N LEU A 110 -5.33 2.91 -0.52
CA LEU A 110 -6.31 1.94 -0.02
C LEU A 110 -7.36 2.70 0.80
N THR A 111 -8.64 2.58 0.43
CA THR A 111 -9.74 3.03 1.28
C THR A 111 -10.34 1.85 2.02
N VAL A 112 -10.34 1.92 3.35
CA VAL A 112 -11.10 1.03 4.23
C VAL A 112 -12.45 1.68 4.51
N HIS A 113 -13.51 1.00 4.13
CA HIS A 113 -14.89 1.46 4.29
C HIS A 113 -15.40 1.11 5.69
N SER A 114 -16.32 1.93 6.21
CA SER A 114 -17.03 1.54 7.43
C SER A 114 -17.82 0.24 7.18
N PRO A 115 -17.87 -0.70 8.13
CA PRO A 115 -18.72 -1.87 8.00
C PRO A 115 -20.15 -1.44 7.68
N GLY A 116 -20.71 -1.94 6.57
CA GLY A 116 -22.10 -1.68 6.24
C GLY A 116 -22.99 -2.13 7.40
N THR A 117 -23.78 -1.24 7.98
CA THR A 117 -24.77 -1.64 8.98
C THR A 117 -25.84 -2.45 8.27
N VAL A 118 -25.88 -3.76 8.50
CA VAL A 118 -27.04 -4.58 8.10
C VAL A 118 -28.19 -4.24 9.06
N ILE A 119 -29.09 -3.37 8.63
CA ILE A 119 -30.35 -3.16 9.34
C ILE A 119 -31.27 -4.33 8.97
N ILE A 120 -31.43 -5.28 9.90
CA ILE A 120 -32.49 -6.29 9.80
C ILE A 120 -33.77 -5.62 10.31
N ILE A 121 -34.68 -5.27 9.39
CA ILE A 121 -36.04 -4.85 9.76
C ILE A 121 -36.83 -6.15 9.99
N GLN A 122 -37.22 -6.41 11.24
CA GLN A 122 -38.17 -7.48 11.60
C GLN A 122 -39.61 -7.00 11.44
#